data_AF-A0AAV9J0Z3-F1
#
_entry.id   AF-A0AAV9J0Z3-F1
#
_cell.length_a   1.000
_cell.length_b   1.000
_cell.length_c   1.000
_cell.angle_alpha   90.00
_cell.angle_beta   90.00
_cell.angle_gamma   90.00
#
_symmetry.space_group_name_H-M   'P 1'
#
loop_
_entity.id
_entity.type
_entity.pdbx_description
1 polymer ?
#
loop_
_entity_poly.entity_id
_entity_poly.type
_entity_poly.pdbx_seq_one_letter_code
_entity_poly.pdbx_strand_id
1 'polypeptide(L)'
;MDTSSGFHIALYVLAIETFLFFAVVAQTAAQEPMAHAGVARTLGLAFLMQSLAALVLAIASSLRPESRVVMVLVFLLGVLVLAGFVAAVFGSALVVFPERAYAPARWALLVLWAFLFGYGALRVHAALGLTVPALPYAAPTAVARACALVQGGMMAVAAACLSRSFCRGKMRGRNGAMVLLLGTLVCLGASALWTYLVGECEPLDVDKLRQTCPLPERFDHNVLYVIGLVVGNVLSAEGVLRLMAVGEGDSGYSEIP
;
A
#
# COMPACT_ATOMS: atom_id res chain seq x y z
N MET A 1 -3.49 22.64 2.96
CA MET A 1 -3.05 21.35 3.53
C MET A 1 -3.14 21.49 5.03
N ASP A 2 -4.02 20.70 5.65
CA ASP A 2 -3.99 20.54 7.11
C ASP A 2 -2.71 19.79 7.50
N THR A 3 -1.65 20.54 7.79
CA THR A 3 -0.36 20.04 8.25
C THR A 3 -0.36 20.05 9.78
N SER A 4 -1.22 19.24 10.39
CA SER A 4 -1.23 19.12 11.84
C SER A 4 0.07 18.44 12.31
N SER A 5 0.58 18.84 13.47
CA SER A 5 1.74 18.15 14.07
C SER A 5 1.46 16.66 14.30
N GLY A 6 0.20 16.30 14.57
CA GLY A 6 -0.22 14.91 14.74
C GLY A 6 -0.05 14.09 13.46
N PHE A 7 -0.41 14.66 12.30
CA PHE A 7 -0.23 14.00 11.02
C PHE A 7 1.24 13.74 10.68
N HIS A 8 2.13 14.70 10.93
CA HIS A 8 3.57 14.51 10.74
C HIS A 8 4.13 13.40 11.63
N ILE A 9 3.78 13.42 12.91
CA ILE A 9 4.21 12.37 13.86
C ILE A 9 3.72 11.00 13.38
N ALA A 10 2.46 10.91 12.95
CA ALA A 10 1.90 9.68 12.43
C ALA A 10 2.65 9.19 11.18
N LEU A 11 3.00 10.08 10.23
CA LEU A 11 3.78 9.72 9.04
C LEU A 11 5.19 9.22 9.40
N TYR A 12 5.86 9.83 10.39
CA TYR A 12 7.15 9.31 10.86
C TYR A 12 7.01 7.93 11.49
N VAL A 13 5.96 7.70 12.29
CA VAL A 13 5.67 6.38 12.87
C VAL A 13 5.45 5.35 11.76
N LEU A 14 4.62 5.67 10.77
CA LEU A 14 4.39 4.82 9.60
C LEU A 14 5.69 4.52 8.85
N ALA A 15 6.53 5.53 8.63
CA ALA A 15 7.81 5.37 7.92
C ALA A 15 8.76 4.44 8.67
N ILE A 16 8.90 4.62 9.99
CA ILE A 16 9.76 3.79 10.84
C ILE A 16 9.23 2.36 10.88
N GLU A 17 7.93 2.17 11.11
CA GLU A 17 7.32 0.86 11.20
C GLU A 17 7.47 0.06 9.89
N THR A 18 7.14 0.67 8.75
CA THR A 18 7.28 0.01 7.45
C THR A 18 8.73 -0.29 7.09
N PHE A 19 9.68 0.56 7.50
CA PHE A 19 11.10 0.26 7.37
C PHE A 19 11.51 -0.95 8.21
N LEU A 20 11.04 -1.05 9.45
CA LEU A 20 11.30 -2.19 10.32
C LEU A 20 10.72 -3.48 9.73
N PHE A 21 9.52 -3.46 9.17
CA PHE A 21 8.96 -4.64 8.48
C PHE A 21 9.77 -5.04 7.26
N PHE A 22 10.22 -4.09 6.44
CA PHE A 22 11.16 -4.38 5.36
C PHE A 22 12.44 -5.02 5.89
N ALA A 23 13.04 -4.46 6.95
CA ALA A 23 14.27 -4.97 7.53
C ALA A 23 14.11 -6.41 8.07
N VAL A 24 13.01 -6.68 8.78
CA VAL A 24 12.69 -8.03 9.29
C VAL A 24 12.46 -9.01 8.14
N VAL A 25 11.71 -8.62 7.11
CA VAL A 25 11.50 -9.46 5.90
C VAL A 25 12.83 -9.76 5.20
N ALA A 26 13.68 -8.75 5.01
CA ALA A 26 14.98 -8.90 4.37
C ALA A 26 15.91 -9.79 5.20
N GLN A 27 15.95 -9.60 6.52
CA GLN A 27 16.75 -10.40 7.43
C GLN A 27 16.29 -11.85 7.44
N THR A 28 14.98 -12.12 7.57
CA THR A 28 14.43 -13.47 7.52
C THR A 28 14.78 -14.16 6.21
N ALA A 29 14.69 -13.46 5.08
CA ALA A 29 15.07 -14.03 3.78
C ALA A 29 16.58 -14.34 3.65
N ALA A 30 17.44 -13.64 4.39
CA ALA A 30 18.87 -13.90 4.41
C ALA A 30 19.26 -15.04 5.36
N GLN A 31 18.51 -15.22 6.46
CA GLN A 31 18.80 -16.22 7.48
C GLN A 31 18.14 -17.57 7.22
N GLU A 32 16.99 -17.59 6.53
CA GLU A 32 16.22 -18.80 6.25
C GLU A 32 16.44 -19.27 4.81
N PRO A 33 17.27 -20.32 4.56
CA PRO A 33 17.67 -20.74 3.22
C PRO A 33 16.52 -21.27 2.34
N MET A 34 15.38 -21.61 2.95
CA MET A 34 14.17 -22.11 2.27
C MET A 34 13.05 -21.06 2.18
N ALA A 35 13.26 -19.85 2.70
CA ALA A 35 12.26 -18.78 2.62
C ALA A 35 12.01 -18.37 1.16
N HIS A 36 10.76 -18.01 0.84
CA HIS A 36 10.42 -17.58 -0.51
C HIS A 36 11.06 -16.22 -0.86
N ALA A 37 12.27 -16.26 -1.43
CA ALA A 37 13.05 -15.06 -1.78
C ALA A 37 12.30 -14.08 -2.72
N GLY A 38 11.45 -14.59 -3.62
CA GLY A 38 10.62 -13.74 -4.51
C GLY A 38 9.60 -12.87 -3.77
N VAL A 39 8.78 -13.46 -2.88
CA VAL A 39 7.81 -12.75 -2.03
C VAL A 39 8.53 -11.76 -1.11
N ALA A 40 9.64 -12.18 -0.48
CA ALA A 40 10.43 -11.32 0.38
C ALA A 40 10.97 -10.08 -0.36
N ARG A 41 11.53 -10.27 -1.56
CA ARG A 41 12.06 -9.16 -2.36
C ARG A 41 10.97 -8.21 -2.82
N THR A 42 9.84 -8.72 -3.32
CA THR A 42 8.81 -7.88 -3.92
C THR A 42 7.96 -7.18 -2.86
N LEU A 43 7.36 -7.91 -1.91
CA LEU A 43 6.54 -7.31 -0.86
C LEU A 43 7.39 -6.58 0.19
N GLY A 44 8.63 -7.02 0.44
CA GLY A 44 9.59 -6.23 1.21
C GLY A 44 9.92 -4.90 0.54
N LEU A 45 10.14 -4.89 -0.78
CA LEU A 45 10.35 -3.65 -1.52
C LEU A 45 9.12 -2.73 -1.47
N ALA A 46 7.89 -3.29 -1.49
CA ALA A 46 6.67 -2.50 -1.30
C ALA A 46 6.65 -1.78 0.06
N PHE A 47 7.00 -2.46 1.15
CA PHE A 47 7.16 -1.82 2.48
C PHE A 47 8.23 -0.72 2.48
N LEU A 48 9.39 -0.97 1.86
CA LEU A 48 10.43 0.05 1.76
C LEU A 48 9.97 1.28 0.97
N MET A 49 9.28 1.08 -0.16
CA MET A 49 8.76 2.19 -0.96
C MET A 49 7.70 2.99 -0.19
N GLN A 50 6.83 2.32 0.57
CA GLN A 50 5.86 2.98 1.45
C GLN A 50 6.53 3.78 2.57
N SER A 51 7.58 3.23 3.18
CA SER A 51 8.38 3.92 4.20
C SER A 51 8.99 5.20 3.68
N LEU A 52 9.69 5.11 2.54
CA LEU A 52 10.31 6.26 1.90
C LEU A 52 9.27 7.27 1.43
N ALA A 53 8.12 6.82 0.91
CA ALA A 53 7.03 7.71 0.50
C ALA A 53 6.45 8.47 1.69
N ALA A 54 6.20 7.80 2.82
CA ALA A 54 5.73 8.42 4.05
C ALA A 54 6.74 9.45 4.59
N LEU A 55 8.03 9.12 4.59
CA LEU A 55 9.10 10.02 5.02
C LEU A 55 9.21 11.25 4.10
N VAL A 56 9.20 11.04 2.78
CA VAL A 56 9.24 12.12 1.79
C VAL A 56 8.03 13.04 1.95
N LEU A 57 6.84 12.47 2.14
CA LEU A 57 5.63 13.26 2.38
C LEU A 57 5.71 14.06 3.68
N ALA A 58 6.22 13.46 4.77
CA ALA A 58 6.41 14.12 6.05
C ALA A 58 7.40 15.30 5.97
N ILE A 59 8.52 15.12 5.26
CA ILE A 59 9.53 16.17 5.07
C ILE A 59 9.01 17.26 4.14
N ALA A 60 8.42 16.89 3.00
CA ALA A 60 7.94 17.83 2.00
C ALA A 60 6.88 18.78 2.57
N SER A 61 6.00 18.27 3.44
CA SER A 61 4.96 19.07 4.09
C SER A 61 5.49 19.99 5.21
N SER A 62 6.68 19.73 5.77
CA SER A 62 7.32 20.61 6.76
C SER A 62 8.16 21.74 6.12
N LEU A 63 8.40 21.69 4.82
CA LEU A 63 9.19 22.69 4.10
C LEU A 63 8.32 23.79 3.52
N ARG A 64 8.90 24.97 3.30
CA ARG A 64 8.21 26.07 2.60
C ARG A 64 7.85 25.63 1.18
N PRO A 65 6.58 25.79 0.74
CA PRO A 65 6.11 25.31 -0.55
C PRO A 65 6.91 25.81 -1.74
N GLU A 66 7.50 27.00 -1.65
CA GLU A 66 8.24 27.64 -2.77
C GLU A 66 9.66 27.09 -2.99
N SER A 67 10.13 26.17 -2.14
CA SER A 67 11.48 25.63 -2.23
C SER A 67 11.63 24.65 -3.39
N ARG A 68 12.71 24.78 -4.18
CA ARG A 68 13.10 23.79 -5.20
C ARG A 68 13.24 22.37 -4.63
N VAL A 69 13.56 22.25 -3.33
CA VAL A 69 13.65 20.97 -2.63
C VAL A 69 12.28 20.27 -2.58
N VAL A 70 11.19 21.00 -2.38
CA VAL A 70 9.82 20.44 -2.35
C VAL A 70 9.46 19.85 -3.71
N MET A 71 9.82 20.50 -4.82
CA MET A 71 9.61 19.96 -6.16
C MET A 71 10.31 18.61 -6.36
N VAL A 72 11.57 18.49 -5.92
CA VAL A 72 12.33 17.23 -6.00
C VAL A 72 11.68 16.14 -5.14
N LEU A 73 11.24 16.49 -3.93
CA LEU A 73 10.56 15.56 -3.03
C LEU A 73 9.21 15.08 -3.58
N VAL A 74 8.41 15.96 -4.18
CA VAL A 74 7.13 15.59 -4.81
C VAL A 74 7.35 14.68 -6.01
N PHE A 75 8.37 14.95 -6.83
CA PHE A 75 8.76 14.05 -7.92
C PHE A 75 9.19 12.67 -7.39
N LEU A 76 10.06 12.66 -6.37
CA LEU A 76 10.52 11.43 -5.72
C LEU A 76 9.34 10.63 -5.14
N LEU A 77 8.38 11.30 -4.50
CA LEU A 77 7.16 10.67 -4.00
C LEU A 77 6.40 9.94 -5.12
N GLY A 78 6.23 10.57 -6.28
CA GLY A 78 5.60 9.93 -7.44
C GLY A 78 6.34 8.68 -7.92
N VAL A 79 7.68 8.73 -7.96
CA VAL A 79 8.52 7.57 -8.32
C VAL A 79 8.37 6.44 -7.29
N LEU A 80 8.39 6.76 -6.00
CA LEU A 80 8.23 5.78 -4.93
C LEU A 80 6.86 5.11 -4.95
N VAL A 81 5.79 5.87 -5.21
CA VAL A 81 4.43 5.32 -5.38
C VAL A 81 4.38 4.35 -6.56
N LEU A 82 4.94 4.73 -7.71
CA LEU A 82 4.98 3.86 -8.89
C LEU A 82 5.79 2.59 -8.62
N ALA A 83 6.96 2.72 -8.01
CA ALA A 83 7.81 1.58 -7.65
C ALA A 83 7.11 0.64 -6.66
N GLY A 84 6.40 1.20 -5.65
CA GLY A 84 5.59 0.45 -4.70
C GLY A 84 4.45 -0.31 -5.37
N PHE A 85 3.74 0.33 -6.31
CA PHE A 85 2.70 -0.33 -7.11
C PHE A 85 3.27 -1.49 -7.93
N VAL A 86 4.37 -1.27 -8.64
CA VAL A 86 5.03 -2.32 -9.43
C VAL A 86 5.44 -3.48 -8.52
N ALA A 87 6.08 -3.19 -7.39
CA ALA A 87 6.49 -4.20 -6.42
C ALA A 87 5.29 -5.02 -5.89
N ALA A 88 4.17 -4.36 -5.59
CA ALA A 88 2.94 -5.01 -5.14
C ALA A 88 2.33 -5.92 -6.21
N VAL A 89 2.31 -5.50 -7.48
CA VAL A 89 1.79 -6.32 -8.60
C VAL A 89 2.69 -7.53 -8.88
N PHE A 90 4.01 -7.35 -8.83
CA PHE A 90 4.94 -8.48 -8.93
C PHE A 90 4.78 -9.45 -7.75
N GLY A 91 4.66 -8.91 -6.54
CA GLY A 91 4.44 -9.70 -5.33
C GLY A 91 3.13 -10.47 -5.35
N SER A 92 2.04 -9.86 -5.82
CA SER A 92 0.74 -10.51 -5.91
C SER A 92 0.75 -11.71 -6.86
N ALA A 93 1.45 -11.62 -8.00
CA ALA A 93 1.62 -12.74 -8.91
C ALA A 93 2.38 -13.92 -8.25
N LEU A 94 3.39 -13.62 -7.42
CA LEU A 94 4.16 -14.61 -6.66
C LEU A 94 3.35 -15.24 -5.52
N VAL A 95 2.43 -14.50 -4.90
CA VAL A 95 1.51 -15.07 -3.89
C VAL A 95 0.60 -16.13 -4.52
N VAL A 96 0.11 -15.91 -5.74
CA VAL A 96 -0.75 -16.90 -6.42
C VAL A 96 0.07 -18.10 -6.92
N PHE A 97 1.19 -17.84 -7.59
CA PHE A 97 2.05 -18.84 -8.22
C PHE A 97 3.49 -18.75 -7.68
N PRO A 98 3.75 -19.25 -6.47
CA PRO A 98 5.10 -19.24 -5.90
C PRO A 98 6.08 -20.16 -6.66
N GLU A 99 5.58 -21.24 -7.26
CA GLU A 99 6.43 -22.27 -7.86
C GLU A 99 7.09 -21.78 -9.15
N ARG A 100 8.38 -22.13 -9.35
CA ARG A 100 9.12 -21.74 -10.56
C ARG A 100 8.50 -22.24 -11.85
N ALA A 101 7.91 -23.44 -11.82
CA ALA A 101 7.29 -24.08 -12.99
C ALA A 101 6.17 -23.24 -13.62
N TYR A 102 5.50 -22.39 -12.84
CA TYR A 102 4.42 -21.52 -13.32
C TYR A 102 4.90 -20.12 -13.74
N ALA A 103 6.17 -19.97 -14.16
CA ALA A 103 6.71 -18.71 -14.66
C ALA A 103 5.85 -18.05 -15.77
N PRO A 104 5.35 -18.76 -16.79
CA PRO A 104 4.51 -18.14 -17.82
C PRO A 104 3.18 -17.62 -17.27
N ALA A 105 2.55 -18.38 -16.37
CA ALA A 105 1.29 -18.00 -15.72
C ALA A 105 1.47 -16.75 -14.83
N ARG A 106 2.62 -16.63 -14.14
CA ARG A 106 2.98 -15.43 -13.38
C ARG A 106 3.06 -14.18 -14.26
N TRP A 107 3.70 -14.28 -15.41
CA TRP A 107 3.80 -13.14 -16.35
C TRP A 107 2.43 -12.72 -16.88
N ALA A 108 1.60 -13.69 -17.28
CA ALA A 108 0.23 -13.41 -17.71
C ALA A 108 -0.59 -12.74 -16.60
N LEU A 109 -0.48 -13.25 -15.36
CA LEU A 109 -1.18 -12.70 -14.20
C LEU A 109 -0.69 -11.30 -13.84
N LEU A 110 0.61 -11.02 -13.96
CA LEU A 110 1.18 -9.70 -13.75
C LEU A 110 0.58 -8.67 -14.70
N VAL A 111 0.52 -8.99 -16.00
CA VAL A 111 -0.08 -8.11 -17.01
C VAL A 111 -1.57 -7.92 -16.73
N LEU A 112 -2.27 -9.01 -16.39
CA LEU A 112 -3.69 -8.97 -16.03
C LEU A 112 -3.95 -8.08 -14.81
N TRP A 113 -3.16 -8.21 -13.73
CA TRP A 113 -3.28 -7.38 -12.53
C TRP A 113 -2.91 -5.92 -12.75
N ALA A 114 -1.86 -5.65 -13.53
CA ALA A 114 -1.50 -4.28 -13.90
C ALA A 114 -2.64 -3.60 -14.67
N PHE A 115 -3.28 -4.32 -15.59
CA PHE A 115 -4.43 -3.81 -16.35
C PHE A 115 -5.70 -3.70 -15.48
N LEU A 116 -6.12 -4.78 -14.84
CA LEU A 116 -7.39 -4.83 -14.10
C LEU A 116 -7.37 -3.88 -12.90
N PHE A 117 -6.30 -3.88 -12.10
CA PHE A 117 -6.28 -3.11 -10.87
C PHE A 117 -5.54 -1.78 -11.00
N GLY A 118 -4.47 -1.70 -11.79
CA GLY A 118 -3.83 -0.42 -12.08
C GLY A 118 -4.71 0.47 -12.96
N TYR A 119 -4.96 0.04 -14.20
CA TYR A 119 -5.77 0.81 -15.14
C TYR A 119 -7.26 0.87 -14.72
N GLY A 120 -7.81 -0.20 -14.14
CA GLY A 120 -9.17 -0.16 -13.59
C GLY A 120 -9.34 0.85 -12.46
N ALA A 121 -8.43 0.90 -11.46
CA ALA A 121 -8.51 1.89 -10.38
C ALA A 121 -8.43 3.33 -10.91
N LEU A 122 -7.55 3.58 -11.89
CA LEU A 122 -7.43 4.87 -12.56
C LEU A 122 -8.75 5.28 -13.24
N ARG A 123 -9.42 4.34 -13.91
CA ARG A 123 -10.73 4.57 -14.54
C ARG A 123 -11.83 4.85 -13.52
N VAL A 124 -11.85 4.12 -12.41
CA VAL A 124 -12.82 4.34 -11.32
C VAL A 124 -12.64 5.72 -10.71
N HIS A 125 -11.40 6.13 -10.39
CA HIS A 125 -11.13 7.47 -9.86
C HIS A 125 -11.55 8.57 -10.83
N ALA A 126 -11.26 8.39 -12.13
CA ALA A 126 -11.66 9.34 -13.16
C ALA A 126 -13.19 9.42 -13.34
N ALA A 127 -13.90 8.29 -13.26
CA ALA A 127 -15.35 8.25 -13.41
C ALA A 127 -16.10 8.80 -12.21
N LEU A 128 -15.60 8.54 -10.99
CA LEU A 128 -16.20 9.02 -9.75
C LEU A 128 -15.83 10.47 -9.41
N GLY A 129 -14.85 11.07 -10.13
CA GLY A 129 -14.42 12.43 -9.88
C GLY A 129 -13.85 12.62 -8.46
N LEU A 130 -13.17 11.61 -7.93
CA LEU A 130 -12.70 11.62 -6.54
C LEU A 130 -11.75 12.80 -6.29
N THR A 131 -12.10 13.57 -5.28
CA THR A 131 -11.30 14.68 -4.75
C THR A 131 -10.05 14.19 -4.07
N VAL A 132 -8.99 14.98 -4.15
CA VAL A 132 -7.68 14.68 -3.57
C VAL A 132 -7.07 15.93 -2.97
N PRO A 133 -6.20 15.80 -1.95
CA PRO A 133 -5.58 16.95 -1.33
C PRO A 133 -4.69 17.68 -2.34
N ALA A 134 -4.65 19.00 -2.20
CA ALA A 134 -3.76 19.84 -3.00
C ALA A 134 -2.31 19.66 -2.53
N LEU A 135 -1.47 19.05 -3.38
CA LEU A 135 -0.01 18.95 -3.18
C LEU A 135 0.71 20.07 -3.95
N PRO A 136 1.66 20.80 -3.34
CA PRO A 136 2.48 21.78 -4.04
C PRO A 136 3.16 21.16 -5.27
N TYR A 137 3.17 21.87 -6.39
CA TYR A 137 3.78 21.43 -7.67
C TYR A 137 3.20 20.15 -8.30
N ALA A 138 2.13 19.58 -7.74
CA ALA A 138 1.43 18.45 -8.34
C ALA A 138 0.05 18.88 -8.82
N ALA A 139 -0.28 18.56 -10.08
CA ALA A 139 -1.65 18.71 -10.56
C ALA A 139 -2.58 17.78 -9.75
N PRO A 140 -3.80 18.21 -9.37
CA PRO A 140 -4.76 17.35 -8.66
C PRO A 140 -5.01 16.02 -9.39
N THR A 141 -5.03 16.06 -10.72
CA THR A 141 -5.16 14.84 -11.55
C THR A 141 -3.99 13.88 -11.39
N ALA A 142 -2.77 14.37 -11.16
CA ALA A 142 -1.61 13.52 -10.89
C ALA A 142 -1.69 12.86 -9.51
N VAL A 143 -2.14 13.61 -8.49
CA VAL A 143 -2.37 13.10 -7.13
C VAL A 143 -3.45 12.02 -7.14
N ALA A 144 -4.58 12.27 -7.81
CA ALA A 144 -5.66 11.29 -7.96
C ALA A 144 -5.20 10.00 -8.63
N ARG A 145 -4.34 10.10 -9.66
CA ARG A 145 -3.73 8.93 -10.31
C ARG A 145 -2.79 8.17 -9.37
N ALA A 146 -2.00 8.87 -8.56
CA ALA A 146 -1.12 8.25 -7.58
C ALA A 146 -1.92 7.48 -6.51
N CYS A 147 -2.98 8.09 -5.96
CA CYS A 147 -3.90 7.42 -5.02
C CYS A 147 -4.55 6.18 -5.65
N ALA A 148 -5.02 6.30 -6.90
CA ALA A 148 -5.60 5.18 -7.63
C ALA A 148 -4.61 4.02 -7.82
N LEU A 149 -3.34 4.32 -8.12
CA LEU A 149 -2.30 3.29 -8.25
C LEU A 149 -2.01 2.60 -6.91
N VAL A 150 -1.95 3.33 -5.80
CA VAL A 150 -1.78 2.74 -4.47
C VAL A 150 -2.93 1.77 -4.15
N GLN A 151 -4.18 2.22 -4.32
CA GLN A 151 -5.35 1.36 -4.11
C GLN A 151 -5.39 0.19 -5.09
N GLY A 152 -5.00 0.39 -6.35
CA GLY A 152 -4.84 -0.66 -7.35
C GLY A 152 -3.83 -1.73 -6.93
N GLY A 153 -2.68 -1.32 -6.38
CA GLY A 153 -1.69 -2.24 -5.83
C GLY A 153 -2.26 -3.07 -4.67
N MET A 154 -2.96 -2.43 -3.73
CA MET A 154 -3.65 -3.12 -2.63
C MET A 154 -4.71 -4.10 -3.14
N MET A 155 -5.54 -3.71 -4.11
CA MET A 155 -6.52 -4.61 -4.73
C MET A 155 -5.87 -5.82 -5.40
N ALA A 156 -4.72 -5.64 -6.06
CA ALA A 156 -3.96 -6.73 -6.66
C ALA A 156 -3.48 -7.74 -5.61
N VAL A 157 -2.94 -7.25 -4.49
CA VAL A 157 -2.52 -8.12 -3.38
C VAL A 157 -3.72 -8.83 -2.74
N ALA A 158 -4.83 -8.13 -2.50
CA ALA A 158 -6.05 -8.71 -1.95
C ALA A 158 -6.61 -9.83 -2.85
N ALA A 159 -6.70 -9.57 -4.16
CA ALA A 159 -7.18 -10.55 -5.12
C ALA A 159 -6.24 -11.76 -5.25
N ALA A 160 -4.93 -11.56 -5.15
CA ALA A 160 -3.97 -12.65 -5.08
C ALA A 160 -4.15 -13.51 -3.83
N CYS A 161 -4.39 -12.89 -2.67
CA CYS A 161 -4.65 -13.60 -1.43
C CYS A 161 -5.94 -14.41 -1.49
N LEU A 162 -7.02 -13.85 -2.06
CA LEU A 162 -8.27 -14.57 -2.33
C LEU A 162 -8.03 -15.76 -3.27
N SER A 163 -7.29 -15.55 -4.35
CA SER A 163 -6.96 -16.61 -5.32
C SER A 163 -6.16 -17.73 -4.67
N ARG A 164 -5.17 -17.40 -3.83
CA ARG A 164 -4.39 -18.37 -3.06
C ARG A 164 -5.26 -19.16 -2.10
N SER A 165 -6.11 -18.46 -1.33
CA SER A 165 -6.92 -19.06 -0.28
C SER A 165 -8.06 -19.93 -0.78
N PHE A 166 -8.73 -19.53 -1.88
CA PHE A 166 -9.95 -20.18 -2.35
C PHE A 166 -9.75 -20.98 -3.64
N CYS A 167 -8.97 -20.48 -4.60
CA CYS A 167 -8.77 -21.16 -5.88
C CYS A 167 -7.61 -22.16 -5.86
N ARG A 168 -6.64 -21.99 -4.94
CA ARG A 168 -5.52 -22.90 -4.74
C ARG A 168 -5.49 -23.50 -3.33
N GLY A 169 -6.66 -23.80 -2.75
CA GLY A 169 -6.79 -24.25 -1.36
C GLY A 169 -6.06 -25.55 -0.97
N LYS A 170 -5.54 -26.33 -1.94
CA LYS A 170 -4.65 -27.48 -1.68
C LYS A 170 -3.19 -27.08 -1.42
N MET A 171 -2.83 -25.82 -1.67
CA MET A 171 -1.49 -25.30 -1.40
C MET A 171 -1.36 -24.77 0.02
N ARG A 172 -0.21 -25.02 0.62
CA ARG A 172 0.17 -24.43 1.92
C ARG A 172 0.24 -22.90 1.83
N GLY A 173 0.15 -22.22 2.96
CA GLY A 173 0.20 -20.76 3.10
C GLY A 173 -1.15 -20.07 3.04
N ARG A 174 -2.25 -20.81 3.24
CA ARG A 174 -3.60 -20.22 3.31
C ARG A 174 -3.71 -19.24 4.47
N ASN A 175 -3.21 -19.60 5.66
CA ASN A 175 -3.28 -18.75 6.84
C ASN A 175 -2.51 -17.44 6.61
N GLY A 176 -1.28 -17.53 6.07
CA GLY A 176 -0.50 -16.35 5.70
C GLY A 176 -1.21 -15.46 4.67
N ALA A 177 -1.83 -16.06 3.64
CA ALA A 177 -2.62 -15.33 2.64
C ALA A 177 -3.85 -14.64 3.26
N MET A 178 -4.55 -15.28 4.21
CA MET A 178 -5.70 -14.67 4.89
C MET A 178 -5.28 -13.51 5.80
N VAL A 179 -4.17 -13.65 6.52
CA VAL A 179 -3.64 -12.57 7.37
C VAL A 179 -3.19 -11.38 6.51
N LEU A 180 -2.51 -11.65 5.39
CA LEU A 180 -2.14 -10.61 4.41
C LEU A 180 -3.37 -9.95 3.78
N LEU A 181 -4.42 -10.73 3.45
CA LEU A 181 -5.69 -10.19 2.95
C LEU A 181 -6.31 -9.23 3.97
N LEU A 182 -6.39 -9.63 5.25
CA LEU A 182 -6.96 -8.81 6.31
C LEU A 182 -6.20 -7.49 6.45
N GLY A 183 -4.87 -7.54 6.51
CA GLY A 183 -4.04 -6.33 6.56
C GLY A 183 -4.24 -5.43 5.35
N THR A 184 -4.27 -6.01 4.15
CA THR A 184 -4.49 -5.28 2.90
C THR A 184 -5.87 -4.63 2.84
N LEU A 185 -6.92 -5.33 3.31
CA LEU A 185 -8.29 -4.79 3.37
C LEU A 185 -8.40 -3.64 4.37
N VAL A 186 -7.69 -3.71 5.51
CA VAL A 186 -7.61 -2.60 6.47
C VAL A 186 -6.95 -1.38 5.82
N CYS A 187 -5.81 -1.54 5.14
CA CYS A 187 -5.15 -0.45 4.42
C CYS A 187 -6.02 0.14 3.30
N LEU A 188 -6.67 -0.72 2.50
CA LEU A 188 -7.53 -0.31 1.39
C LEU A 188 -8.78 0.42 1.91
N GLY A 189 -9.42 -0.11 2.95
CA GLY A 189 -10.57 0.52 3.60
C GLY A 189 -10.20 1.88 4.20
N ALA A 190 -9.05 1.99 4.88
CA ALA A 190 -8.56 3.26 5.39
C ALA A 190 -8.28 4.27 4.24
N SER A 191 -7.71 3.81 3.13
CA SER A 191 -7.45 4.67 1.96
C SER A 191 -8.74 5.13 1.26
N ALA A 192 -9.72 4.23 1.11
CA ALA A 192 -11.02 4.56 0.53
C ALA A 192 -11.79 5.54 1.44
N LEU A 193 -11.82 5.29 2.75
CA LEU A 193 -12.42 6.19 3.73
C LEU A 193 -11.74 7.56 3.72
N TRP A 194 -10.41 7.59 3.67
CA TRP A 194 -9.66 8.84 3.57
C TRP A 194 -10.01 9.63 2.30
N THR A 195 -10.07 8.95 1.14
CA THR A 195 -10.42 9.60 -0.14
C THR A 195 -11.83 10.19 -0.11
N TYR A 196 -12.78 9.48 0.51
CA TYR A 196 -14.13 9.98 0.75
C TYR A 196 -14.13 11.20 1.68
N LEU A 197 -13.44 11.11 2.82
CA LEU A 197 -13.38 12.19 3.82
C LEU A 197 -12.72 13.45 3.28
N VAL A 198 -11.67 13.34 2.46
CA VAL A 198 -11.06 14.50 1.78
C VAL A 198 -12.10 15.25 0.94
N GLY A 199 -13.01 14.55 0.27
CA GLY A 199 -14.06 15.20 -0.53
C GLY A 199 -15.11 15.93 0.29
N GLU A 200 -15.46 15.39 1.45
CA GLU A 200 -16.48 15.98 2.33
C GLU A 200 -15.90 17.07 3.25
N CYS A 201 -14.61 16.96 3.62
CA CYS A 201 -13.96 17.77 4.64
C CYS A 201 -12.91 18.77 4.12
N GLU A 202 -12.57 18.77 2.82
CA GLU A 202 -11.80 19.87 2.20
C GLU A 202 -12.58 20.65 1.09
N PRO A 203 -13.87 21.02 1.25
CA PRO A 203 -14.56 21.87 0.28
C PRO A 203 -14.00 23.30 0.25
N LEU A 204 -14.04 23.90 -0.94
CA LEU A 204 -13.63 25.28 -1.25
C LEU A 204 -14.46 26.38 -0.54
N ASP A 205 -15.52 26.00 0.18
CA ASP A 205 -16.50 26.91 0.78
C ASP A 205 -16.66 26.62 2.28
N VAL A 206 -16.23 27.57 3.12
CA VAL A 206 -16.15 27.45 4.59
C VAL A 206 -17.54 27.24 5.21
N ASP A 207 -18.59 27.76 4.57
CA ASP A 207 -19.96 27.59 5.06
C ASP A 207 -20.53 26.19 4.73
N LYS A 208 -20.04 25.54 3.66
CA LYS A 208 -20.38 24.14 3.34
C LYS A 208 -19.61 23.15 4.19
N LEU A 209 -18.35 23.46 4.53
CA LEU A 209 -17.48 22.62 5.37
C LEU A 209 -18.16 22.22 6.69
N ARG A 210 -18.86 23.15 7.35
CA ARG A 210 -19.58 22.92 8.61
C ARG A 210 -20.82 22.04 8.49
N GLN A 211 -21.33 21.83 7.27
CA GLN A 211 -22.56 21.08 7.03
C GLN A 211 -22.32 19.69 6.43
N THR A 212 -21.21 19.47 5.73
CA THR A 212 -20.95 18.21 4.99
C THR A 212 -19.93 17.28 5.65
N CYS A 213 -18.94 17.80 6.39
CA CYS A 213 -17.92 16.94 6.99
C CYS A 213 -18.53 16.08 8.12
N PRO A 214 -18.51 14.73 8.03
CA PRO A 214 -19.14 13.86 9.03
C PRO A 214 -18.33 13.74 10.33
N LEU A 215 -17.16 14.40 10.41
CA LEU A 215 -16.24 14.32 11.52
C LEU A 215 -16.29 15.59 12.40
N PRO A 216 -16.05 15.49 13.72
CA PRO A 216 -15.92 16.65 14.58
C PRO A 216 -14.78 17.58 14.15
N GLU A 217 -14.91 18.90 14.34
CA GLU A 217 -13.91 19.91 13.95
C GLU A 217 -12.48 19.67 14.48
N ARG A 218 -12.32 18.88 15.54
CA ARG A 218 -11.01 18.56 16.15
C ARG A 218 -10.41 17.23 15.67
N PHE A 219 -11.12 16.48 14.84
CA PHE A 219 -10.72 15.14 14.46
C PHE A 219 -9.95 15.14 13.14
N ASP A 220 -8.67 14.79 13.19
CA ASP A 220 -7.78 14.77 12.03
C ASP A 220 -7.94 13.45 11.25
N HIS A 221 -8.66 13.51 10.13
CA HIS A 221 -8.88 12.37 9.24
C HIS A 221 -7.59 11.87 8.57
N ASN A 222 -6.57 12.72 8.42
CA ASN A 222 -5.27 12.31 7.89
C ASN A 222 -4.51 11.44 8.91
N VAL A 223 -4.62 11.75 10.21
CA VAL A 223 -4.09 10.89 11.27
C VAL A 223 -4.83 9.55 11.31
N LEU A 224 -6.16 9.54 11.19
CA LEU A 224 -6.93 8.30 11.15
C LEU A 224 -6.50 7.39 9.99
N TYR A 225 -6.27 7.97 8.82
CA TYR A 225 -5.75 7.25 7.65
C TYR A 225 -4.41 6.58 7.96
N VAL A 226 -3.47 7.33 8.52
CA VAL A 226 -2.13 6.80 8.84
C VAL A 226 -2.20 5.71 9.90
N ILE A 227 -3.04 5.84 10.92
CA ILE A 227 -3.29 4.78 11.92
C ILE A 227 -3.82 3.52 11.25
N GLY A 228 -4.78 3.65 10.33
CA GLY A 228 -5.30 2.53 9.56
C GLY A 228 -4.21 1.83 8.74
N LEU A 229 -3.29 2.59 8.12
CA LEU A 229 -2.14 2.03 7.42
C LEU A 229 -1.18 1.29 8.36
N VAL A 230 -0.88 1.85 9.54
CA VAL A 230 -0.02 1.23 10.56
C VAL A 230 -0.59 -0.13 10.97
N VAL A 231 -1.85 -0.17 11.39
CA VAL A 231 -2.52 -1.41 11.81
C VAL A 231 -2.57 -2.44 10.67
N GLY A 232 -2.91 -1.99 9.45
CA GLY A 232 -2.95 -2.87 8.29
C GLY A 232 -1.56 -3.39 7.89
N ASN A 233 -0.50 -2.60 8.09
CA ASN A 233 0.88 -3.01 7.80
C ASN A 233 1.39 -4.06 8.78
N VAL A 234 1.04 -3.99 10.08
CA VAL A 234 1.37 -5.04 11.06
C VAL A 234 0.85 -6.40 10.58
N LEU A 235 -0.44 -6.45 10.23
CA LEU A 235 -1.09 -7.67 9.72
C LEU A 235 -0.47 -8.09 8.38
N SER A 236 -0.20 -7.14 7.49
CA SER A 236 0.41 -7.43 6.19
C SER A 236 1.81 -8.02 6.35
N ALA A 237 2.63 -7.48 7.26
CA ALA A 237 3.97 -7.97 7.53
C ALA A 237 3.94 -9.39 8.12
N GLU A 238 3.03 -9.65 9.06
CA GLU A 238 2.81 -11.01 9.58
C GLU A 238 2.39 -11.98 8.47
N GLY A 239 1.45 -11.59 7.62
CA GLY A 239 1.01 -12.37 6.47
C GLY A 239 2.16 -12.68 5.49
N VAL A 240 3.01 -11.69 5.20
CA VAL A 240 4.21 -11.85 4.36
C VAL A 240 5.19 -12.84 4.99
N LEU A 241 5.50 -12.72 6.29
CA LEU A 241 6.41 -13.64 6.98
C LEU A 241 5.88 -15.07 6.99
N ARG A 242 4.58 -15.26 7.25
CA ARG A 242 3.92 -16.57 7.18
C ARG A 242 3.97 -17.15 5.76
N LEU A 243 3.76 -16.34 4.72
CA LEU A 243 3.86 -16.77 3.32
C LEU A 243 5.30 -17.12 2.93
N MET A 244 6.29 -16.36 3.41
CA MET A 244 7.70 -16.65 3.18
C MET A 244 8.13 -17.98 3.79
N ALA A 245 7.65 -18.29 5.00
CA ALA A 245 7.95 -19.54 5.70
C ALA A 245 7.47 -20.78 4.95
N VAL A 246 6.44 -20.64 4.10
CA VAL A 246 5.92 -21.74 3.27
C VAL A 246 6.83 -22.03 2.05
N GLY A 247 7.81 -21.17 1.77
CA GLY A 247 8.73 -21.33 0.66
C GLY A 247 8.04 -21.31 -0.70
N GLU A 248 8.61 -21.98 -1.69
CA GLU A 248 8.00 -22.13 -3.02
C GLU A 248 6.77 -23.08 -3.02
N GLY A 249 6.28 -23.52 -1.85
CA GLY A 249 5.22 -24.52 -1.72
C GLY A 249 5.73 -25.96 -1.59
N ASP A 250 7.04 -26.15 -1.45
CA ASP A 250 7.66 -27.45 -1.22
C ASP A 250 7.35 -27.98 0.19
N SER A 251 7.19 -29.30 0.29
CA SER A 251 6.64 -30.05 1.42
C SER A 251 7.43 -29.99 2.74
N GLY A 252 8.50 -29.20 2.83
CA GLY A 252 9.48 -29.22 3.91
C GLY A 252 9.21 -28.35 5.15
N TYR A 253 8.29 -27.37 5.10
CA TYR A 253 8.01 -26.49 6.26
C TYR A 253 6.60 -26.74 6.83
N SER A 254 6.52 -26.81 8.17
CA SER A 254 5.27 -26.79 8.92
C SER A 254 4.69 -25.37 8.91
N GLU A 255 3.44 -25.19 8.51
CA GLU A 255 2.77 -23.90 8.66
C GLU A 255 2.87 -23.45 10.13
N ILE A 256 3.26 -22.18 10.35
CA ILE A 256 3.12 -21.57 11.66
C ILE A 256 1.61 -21.45 11.91
N PRO A 257 1.06 -22.09 12.96
CA PRO A 257 -0.38 -22.12 13.21
C PRO A 257 -1.00 -20.71 13.25
#